data_AF-A0A7K3DPZ6-F1
#
_entry.id   AF-A0A7K3DPZ6-F1
#
_cell.length_a   1.000
_cell.length_b   1.000
_cell.length_c   1.000
_cell.angle_alpha   90.00
_cell.angle_beta   90.00
_cell.angle_gamma   90.00
#
_symmetry.space_group_name_H-M   'P 1'
#
loop_
_entity.id
_entity.type
_entity.pdbx_description
1 polymer ?
#
loop_
_entity_poly.entity_id
_entity_poly.type
_entity_poly.pdbx_seq_one_letter_code
_entity_poly.pdbx_strand_id
1 'polypeptide(L)'
;MGRAERETVAAGRRLDGAARSLLADHERAAGAVREALAPILDASVAEVLGAVPVSRLQETGARLRTGPVEQAGLTTVRQVLDAGPARLQQ
;
A
#
# COMPACT_ATOMS: atom_id res chain seq x y z
N MET A 1 -12.97 1.83 51.17
CA MET A 1 -13.30 2.69 50.01
C MET A 1 -14.75 3.12 50.11
N GLY A 2 -15.04 4.41 49.91
CA GLY A 2 -16.40 4.96 49.91
C GLY A 2 -17.14 4.74 48.59
N ARG A 3 -18.41 5.17 48.54
CA ARG A 3 -19.27 5.04 47.35
C ARG A 3 -18.76 5.90 46.20
N ALA A 4 -18.36 7.13 46.49
CA ALA A 4 -17.86 8.08 45.49
C ALA A 4 -16.60 7.57 44.78
N GLU A 5 -15.66 6.98 45.51
CA GLU A 5 -14.45 6.43 44.92
C GLU A 5 -14.75 5.23 44.00
N ARG A 6 -15.71 4.38 44.38
CA ARG A 6 -16.16 3.28 43.52
C ARG A 6 -16.83 3.78 42.25
N GLU A 7 -17.64 4.83 42.34
CA GLU A 7 -18.30 5.45 41.19
C GLU A 7 -17.29 6.08 40.22
N THR A 8 -16.28 6.79 40.74
CA THR A 8 -15.19 7.35 39.94
C THR A 8 -14.40 6.26 39.21
N VAL A 9 -14.05 5.16 39.88
CA VAL A 9 -13.36 4.02 39.24
C VAL A 9 -14.24 3.39 38.16
N ALA A 10 -15.54 3.24 38.41
CA ALA A 10 -16.47 2.70 37.42
C ALA A 10 -16.60 3.63 36.20
N ALA A 11 -16.64 4.95 36.41
CA ALA A 11 -16.64 5.92 35.33
C ALA A 11 -15.36 5.87 34.49
N GLY A 12 -14.19 5.80 35.14
CA GLY A 12 -12.90 5.67 34.46
C GLY A 12 -12.82 4.42 33.58
N ARG A 13 -13.32 3.27 34.07
CA ARG A 13 -13.37 2.03 33.28
C ARG A 13 -14.28 2.15 32.05
N ARG A 14 -15.43 2.83 32.18
CA ARG A 14 -16.32 3.08 31.03
C ARG A 14 -15.66 3.99 30.00
N LEU A 15 -14.95 5.03 30.46
CA LEU A 15 -14.23 5.94 29.57
C LEU A 15 -13.10 5.23 28.82
N ASP A 16 -12.28 4.43 29.50
CA ASP A 16 -11.23 3.63 28.86
C ASP A 16 -11.81 2.66 27.82
N GLY A 17 -12.91 1.97 28.15
CA GLY A 17 -13.61 1.10 27.20
C GLY A 17 -14.14 1.84 25.97
N ALA A 18 -14.73 3.02 26.16
CA ALA A 18 -15.22 3.86 25.06
C ALA A 18 -14.07 4.37 24.18
N ALA A 19 -12.96 4.82 24.79
CA ALA A 19 -11.78 5.29 24.07
C ALA A 19 -11.14 4.18 23.22
N ARG A 20 -11.02 2.96 23.76
CA ARG A 20 -10.53 1.79 23.01
C ARG A 20 -11.45 1.43 21.85
N SER A 21 -12.77 1.46 22.07
CA SER A 21 -13.74 1.17 21.03
C SER A 21 -13.65 2.18 19.88
N LEU A 22 -13.52 3.47 20.21
CA LEU A 22 -13.34 4.53 19.21
C LEU A 22 -12.05 4.33 18.37
N LEU A 23 -10.93 3.97 19.01
CA LEU A 23 -9.69 3.66 18.30
C LEU A 23 -9.86 2.47 17.35
N ALA A 24 -10.49 1.39 17.83
CA ALA A 24 -10.76 0.22 16.99
C ALA A 24 -11.70 0.55 15.82
N ASP A 25 -12.72 1.38 16.04
CA ASP A 25 -13.61 1.86 14.99
C ASP A 25 -12.87 2.69 13.94
N HIS A 26 -11.98 3.57 14.39
CA HIS A 26 -11.15 4.37 13.49
C HIS A 26 -10.22 3.50 12.64
N GLU A 27 -9.53 2.54 13.25
CA GLU A 27 -8.64 1.61 12.54
C GLU A 27 -9.42 0.79 11.50
N ARG A 28 -10.60 0.29 11.85
CA ARG A 28 -11.48 -0.43 10.92
C ARG A 28 -11.93 0.46 9.76
N ALA A 29 -12.36 1.69 10.04
CA ALA A 29 -12.79 2.63 9.01
C ALA A 29 -11.63 2.98 8.06
N ALA A 30 -10.45 3.28 8.60
CA ALA A 30 -9.25 3.56 7.80
C ALA A 30 -8.82 2.33 6.98
N GLY A 31 -8.91 1.13 7.56
CA GLY A 31 -8.67 -0.13 6.86
C GLY A 31 -9.61 -0.31 5.68
N ALA A 32 -10.92 -0.18 5.89
CA ALA A 32 -11.92 -0.32 4.84
C ALA A 32 -11.72 0.67 3.69
N VAL A 33 -11.35 1.93 3.99
CA VAL A 33 -11.04 2.93 2.96
C VAL A 33 -9.80 2.53 2.16
N ARG A 34 -8.73 2.06 2.83
CA ARG A 34 -7.50 1.61 2.14
C ARG A 34 -7.77 0.39 1.27
N GLU A 35 -8.54 -0.58 1.76
CA GLU A 35 -8.94 -1.77 1.00
C GLU A 35 -9.77 -1.40 -0.23
N ALA A 36 -10.71 -0.46 -0.09
CA ALA A 36 -11.50 0.02 -1.22
C ALA A 36 -10.66 0.83 -2.23
N LEU A 37 -9.66 1.58 -1.76
CA LEU A 37 -8.80 2.40 -2.59
C LEU A 37 -7.71 1.59 -3.32
N ALA A 38 -7.23 0.50 -2.73
CA ALA A 38 -6.17 -0.34 -3.28
C ALA A 38 -6.40 -0.74 -4.75
N PRO A 39 -7.54 -1.33 -5.16
CA PRO A 39 -7.73 -1.73 -6.55
C PRO A 39 -7.79 -0.54 -7.53
N ILE A 40 -8.25 0.63 -7.08
CA ILE A 40 -8.30 1.85 -7.91
C ILE A 40 -6.89 2.36 -8.17
N LEU A 41 -6.05 2.38 -7.13
CA LEU A 41 -4.65 2.75 -7.25
C LEU A 41 -3.88 1.73 -8.08
N ASP A 42 -4.11 0.43 -7.89
CA ASP A 42 -3.45 -0.62 -8.67
C ASP A 42 -3.78 -0.50 -10.16
N ALA A 43 -5.05 -0.23 -10.50
CA ALA A 43 -5.46 0.03 -11.88
C ALA A 43 -4.79 1.28 -12.44
N SER A 44 -4.77 2.37 -11.67
CA SER A 44 -4.14 3.62 -12.08
C SER A 44 -2.63 3.46 -12.29
N VAL A 45 -1.95 2.75 -11.39
CA VAL A 45 -0.52 2.41 -11.51
C VAL A 45 -0.29 1.51 -12.73
N ALA A 46 -1.20 0.56 -13.00
CA ALA A 46 -1.12 -0.28 -14.19
C ALA A 46 -1.11 0.54 -15.48
N GLU A 47 -2.06 1.46 -15.61
CA GLU A 47 -2.19 2.33 -16.78
C GLU A 47 -0.98 3.24 -16.93
N VAL A 48 -0.57 3.91 -15.84
CA VAL A 48 0.59 4.81 -15.84
C VAL A 48 1.84 4.04 -16.24
N LEU A 49 2.16 2.92 -15.58
CA LEU A 49 3.37 2.15 -15.89
C LEU A 49 3.31 1.48 -17.27
N GLY A 50 2.10 1.19 -17.78
CA GLY A 50 1.88 0.69 -19.13
C GLY A 50 2.18 1.73 -20.21
N ALA A 51 2.04 3.02 -19.90
CA ALA A 51 2.39 4.11 -20.80
C ALA A 51 3.87 4.53 -20.71
N VAL A 52 4.59 4.17 -19.66
CA VAL A 52 6.00 4.54 -19.46
C VAL A 52 6.91 3.60 -20.25
N PRO A 53 7.71 4.10 -21.21
CA PRO A 53 8.67 3.29 -21.94
C PRO A 53 9.78 2.76 -21.03
N VAL A 54 10.28 1.56 -21.31
CA VAL A 54 11.36 0.93 -20.54
C VAL A 54 12.67 1.75 -20.53
N SER A 55 12.89 2.58 -21.56
CA SER A 55 14.04 3.50 -21.64
C SER A 55 14.10 4.48 -20.47
N ARG A 56 12.95 4.90 -19.91
CA ARG A 56 12.87 5.79 -18.74
C ARG A 56 13.51 5.20 -17.48
N LEU A 57 13.65 3.87 -17.39
CA LEU A 57 14.31 3.25 -16.24
C LEU A 57 15.79 3.65 -16.12
N GLN A 58 16.44 4.04 -17.22
CA GLN A 58 17.80 4.56 -17.16
C GLN A 58 17.88 5.90 -16.40
N GLU A 59 16.81 6.69 -16.40
CA GLU A 59 16.74 7.98 -15.72
C GLU A 59 16.68 7.83 -14.19
N THR A 60 16.24 6.66 -13.68
CA THR A 60 16.16 6.40 -12.24
C THR A 60 17.47 5.89 -11.63
N GLY A 61 18.55 5.87 -12.41
CA GLY A 61 19.84 5.32 -12.01
C GLY A 61 19.88 3.79 -12.01
N ALA A 62 18.87 3.13 -12.61
CA ALA A 62 18.89 1.69 -12.78
C ALA A 62 20.07 1.29 -13.67
N ARG A 63 20.90 0.34 -13.20
CA ARG A 63 21.96 -0.29 -14.01
C ARG A 63 21.40 -1.34 -14.97
N LEU A 64 20.23 -1.05 -15.55
CA LEU A 64 19.54 -1.94 -16.47
C LEU A 64 20.00 -1.65 -17.89
N ARG A 65 20.49 -2.68 -18.61
CA ARG A 65 20.70 -2.58 -20.05
C ARG A 65 19.34 -2.73 -20.72
N THR A 66 18.78 -1.65 -21.25
CA THR A 66 17.43 -1.64 -21.85
C THR A 66 17.38 -2.42 -23.17
N GLY A 67 18.47 -2.47 -23.93
CA GLY A 67 18.52 -3.20 -25.21
C GLY A 67 18.13 -4.69 -25.11
N PRO A 68 18.72 -5.49 -24.21
CA PRO A 68 18.29 -6.87 -23.97
C PRO A 68 16.83 -7.01 -23.50
N VAL A 69 16.35 -6.06 -22.71
CA VAL A 69 14.97 -6.05 -22.17
C VAL A 69 13.96 -5.79 -23.29
N GLU A 70 14.25 -4.84 -24.18
CA GLU A 70 13.45 -4.57 -25.38
C GLU A 70 13.47 -5.75 -26.35
N GLN A 71 14.63 -6.40 -26.53
CA GLN A 71 14.76 -7.63 -27.34
C GLN A 71 13.95 -8.80 -26.79
N ALA A 72 13.74 -8.86 -25.47
CA ALA A 72 12.85 -9.82 -24.81
C ALA A 72 11.35 -9.47 -24.94
N GLY A 73 11.02 -8.41 -25.69
CA GLY A 73 9.66 -7.95 -25.94
C GLY A 73 9.05 -7.10 -24.83
N LEU A 74 9.87 -6.64 -23.86
CA LEU A 74 9.44 -5.78 -22.76
C LEU A 74 9.72 -4.32 -23.13
N THR A 75 8.68 -3.60 -23.55
CA THR A 75 8.77 -2.21 -24.03
C THR A 75 8.30 -1.19 -23.00
N THR A 76 7.55 -1.63 -21.98
CA THR A 76 6.99 -0.76 -20.94
C THR A 76 7.50 -1.14 -19.56
N VAL A 77 7.51 -0.16 -18.65
CA VAL A 77 7.91 -0.39 -17.24
C VAL A 77 6.99 -1.39 -16.57
N ARG A 78 5.70 -1.39 -16.91
CA ARG A 78 4.73 -2.39 -16.42
C ARG A 78 5.14 -3.82 -16.77
N GLN A 79 5.54 -4.06 -18.02
CA GLN A 79 5.96 -5.39 -18.46
C GLN A 79 7.22 -5.87 -17.74
N VAL A 80 8.15 -4.96 -17.43
CA VAL A 80 9.35 -5.27 -16.63
C VAL A 80 8.98 -5.63 -15.19
N LEU A 81 8.05 -4.89 -14.59
CA LEU A 81 7.54 -5.19 -13.24
C LEU A 81 6.87 -6.57 -13.19
N ASP A 82 6.00 -6.87 -14.16
CA ASP A 82 5.25 -8.13 -14.25
C ASP A 82 6.16 -9.33 -14.56
N ALA A 83 7.25 -9.13 -15.30
CA ALA A 83 8.23 -10.17 -15.63
C ALA A 83 8.98 -10.69 -14.38
N GLY A 84 9.18 -9.82 -13.39
CA GLY A 84 9.89 -10.14 -12.16
C GLY A 84 11.39 -10.44 -12.33
N PRO A 85 12.14 -10.59 -11.22
CA PRO A 85 13.61 -10.70 -11.27
C PRO A 85 14.12 -11.92 -12.03
N ALA A 86 13.42 -13.07 -11.90
CA ALA A 86 13.86 -14.34 -12.49
C ALA A 86 13.88 -14.32 -14.02
N ARG A 87 12.98 -13.56 -14.66
CA ARG A 87 12.91 -13.45 -16.12
C ARG A 87 13.91 -12.44 -16.69
N LEU A 88 14.40 -11.50 -15.87
CA LEU A 88 15.39 -10.49 -16.27
C LEU A 88 16.84 -10.98 -16.15
N GLN A 89 17.06 -12.16 -15.56
CA GLN A 89 18.38 -12.79 -15.38
C GLN A 89 18.68 -13.89 -16.41
N GLN A 90 17.73 -14.19 -17.31
CA GLN A 90 17.89 -15.11 -18.43
C GLN A 90 18.42 -14.38 -19.66
#